data_AF-A0A2W6AZF8-F1
#
_entry.id   AF-A0A2W6AZF8-F1
#
_cell.length_a   1.000
_cell.length_b   1.000
_cell.length_c   1.000
_cell.angle_alpha   90.00
_cell.angle_beta   90.00
_cell.angle_gamma   90.00
#
_symmetry.space_group_name_H-M   'P 1'
#
loop_
_entity.id
_entity.type
_entity.pdbx_description
1 polymer ?
#
loop_
_entity_poly.entity_id
_entity_poly.type
_entity_poly.pdbx_seq_one_letter_code
_entity_poly.pdbx_strand_id
1 'polypeptide(L)'
;AVSSPVRIRTNAKLGRILTSSRGMTLYYFKVDRRGGSACTGPCSHTWRPLVASRSSVAAKNDLRGRLSVIRRSDGRRQVTYRGWPLYTFIGDRKPGDAFGRGILGQWFVATPSLAARTRHTPPVASPKPAPAPTRMSPTYPPPASTPPPVNCIPGNNGGDMDGDNNSEPSDGDGCQ
;
A
#
# COMPACT_ATOMS: atom_id res chain seq x y z
N ALA A 1 -23.58 23.23 24.19
CA ALA A 1 -24.07 22.06 23.41
C ALA A 1 -22.97 21.53 22.50
N VAL A 2 -22.68 20.22 22.51
CA VAL A 2 -21.65 19.64 21.62
C VAL A 2 -22.20 19.59 20.18
N SER A 3 -21.64 20.39 19.28
CA SER A 3 -22.09 20.48 17.89
C SER A 3 -21.61 19.26 17.10
N SER A 4 -22.50 18.60 16.35
CA SER A 4 -22.13 17.46 15.51
C SER A 4 -21.38 17.96 14.26
N PRO A 5 -20.21 17.38 13.91
CA PRO A 5 -19.46 17.78 12.72
C PRO A 5 -20.09 17.28 11.42
N VAL A 6 -21.07 16.37 11.50
CA VAL A 6 -21.80 15.82 10.35
C VAL A 6 -23.29 16.13 10.50
N ARG A 7 -23.91 16.56 9.41
CA ARG A 7 -25.32 16.92 9.31
C ARG A 7 -25.95 16.24 8.10
N ILE A 8 -27.28 16.16 8.08
CA ILE A 8 -28.04 15.73 6.91
C ILE A 8 -28.63 16.98 6.26
N ARG A 9 -28.50 17.11 4.95
CA ARG A 9 -29.09 18.18 4.13
C ARG A 9 -29.86 17.57 2.97
N THR A 10 -30.98 18.17 2.60
CA THR A 10 -31.67 17.86 1.35
C THR A 10 -31.03 18.66 0.22
N ASN A 11 -30.56 17.95 -0.81
CA ASN A 11 -30.05 18.50 -2.06
C ASN A 11 -31.08 18.26 -3.16
N ALA A 12 -31.38 19.28 -3.97
CA ALA A 12 -32.43 19.21 -4.99
C ALA A 12 -32.20 18.13 -6.06
N LYS A 13 -30.93 17.81 -6.36
CA LYS A 13 -30.55 16.84 -7.41
C LYS A 13 -30.19 15.47 -6.86
N LEU A 14 -29.70 15.40 -5.62
CA LEU A 14 -29.13 14.19 -5.02
C LEU A 14 -29.94 13.62 -3.86
N GLY A 15 -31.04 14.28 -3.47
CA GLY A 15 -31.82 13.90 -2.29
C GLY A 15 -31.06 14.17 -0.99
N ARG A 16 -31.20 13.28 0.00
CA ARG A 16 -30.58 13.46 1.32
C ARG A 16 -29.09 13.12 1.25
N ILE A 17 -28.25 14.10 1.57
CA ILE A 17 -26.79 13.98 1.59
C ILE A 17 -26.23 14.29 2.99
N LEU A 18 -25.03 13.78 3.27
CA LEU A 18 -24.27 14.16 4.45
C LEU A 18 -23.42 15.40 4.15
N THR A 19 -23.38 16.33 5.10
CA THR A 19 -22.58 17.55 5.01
C THR A 19 -21.78 17.78 6.27
N SER A 20 -20.70 18.57 6.19
CA SER A 20 -19.98 19.07 7.35
C SER A 20 -20.83 20.05 8.17
N SER A 21 -20.34 20.47 9.33
CA SER A 21 -20.96 21.54 10.13
C SER A 21 -21.10 22.87 9.39
N ARG A 22 -20.26 23.10 8.37
CA ARG A 22 -20.29 24.27 7.47
C ARG A 22 -21.18 24.06 6.24
N GLY A 23 -21.84 22.92 6.11
CA GLY A 23 -22.74 22.60 5.01
C GLY A 23 -22.05 22.11 3.73
N MET A 24 -20.72 21.92 3.74
CA MET A 24 -20.00 21.33 2.60
C MET A 24 -20.36 19.85 2.46
N THR A 25 -20.59 19.39 1.23
CA THR A 25 -20.90 17.99 0.96
C THR A 25 -19.77 17.08 1.40
N LEU A 26 -20.13 15.96 2.03
CA LEU A 26 -19.19 14.93 2.44
C LEU A 26 -19.16 13.80 1.43
N TYR A 27 -17.96 13.31 1.18
CA TYR A 27 -17.68 12.23 0.25
C TYR A 27 -17.01 11.08 0.97
N TYR A 28 -17.09 9.92 0.34
CA TYR A 28 -16.29 8.76 0.68
C TYR A 28 -15.50 8.29 -0.54
N PHE A 29 -14.35 7.69 -0.27
CA PHE A 29 -13.51 7.11 -1.30
C PHE A 29 -13.77 5.61 -1.39
N LYS A 30 -14.11 5.12 -2.58
CA LYS A 30 -14.41 3.69 -2.82
C LYS A 30 -13.23 2.78 -2.46
N VAL A 31 -12.00 3.25 -2.70
CA VAL A 31 -10.75 2.50 -2.52
C VAL A 31 -10.30 2.43 -1.06
N ASP A 32 -10.82 3.31 -0.19
CA ASP A 32 -10.51 3.27 1.24
C ASP A 32 -10.84 1.88 1.83
N ARG A 33 -10.18 1.51 2.93
CA ARG A 33 -10.45 0.25 3.65
C ARG A 33 -11.02 0.55 5.03
N ARG A 34 -11.63 -0.44 5.67
CA ARG A 34 -12.14 -0.24 7.03
C ARG A 34 -10.97 0.09 7.97
N GLY A 35 -11.11 1.17 8.73
CA GLY A 35 -10.10 1.62 9.67
C GLY A 35 -8.96 2.46 9.06
N GLY A 36 -8.95 2.68 7.73
CA GLY A 36 -7.87 3.38 7.06
C GLY A 36 -8.30 4.17 5.82
N SER A 37 -7.51 5.20 5.51
CA SER A 37 -7.67 6.03 4.32
C SER A 37 -6.54 5.74 3.33
N ALA A 38 -6.87 5.34 2.11
CA ALA A 38 -5.97 5.29 0.97
C ALA A 38 -5.62 6.69 0.43
N CYS A 39 -6.46 7.70 0.69
CA CYS A 39 -6.19 9.08 0.30
C CYS A 39 -5.20 9.75 1.26
N THR A 40 -3.91 9.68 0.96
CA THR A 40 -2.81 10.30 1.74
C THR A 40 -1.98 11.25 0.86
N GLY A 41 -1.10 12.04 1.47
CA GLY A 41 -0.21 12.96 0.75
C GLY A 41 -0.99 13.93 -0.17
N PRO A 42 -0.60 14.08 -1.46
CA PRO A 42 -1.24 15.00 -2.40
C PRO A 42 -2.75 14.79 -2.57
N CYS A 43 -3.24 13.54 -2.45
CA CYS A 43 -4.67 13.27 -2.52
C CYS A 43 -5.44 14.08 -1.47
N SER A 44 -4.88 14.18 -0.26
CA SER A 44 -5.50 14.87 0.87
C SER A 44 -5.56 16.40 0.73
N HIS A 45 -4.82 16.98 -0.22
CA HIS A 45 -4.89 18.40 -0.54
C HIS A 45 -6.17 18.72 -1.33
N THR A 46 -6.55 17.82 -2.24
CA THR A 46 -7.77 17.93 -3.05
C THR A 46 -8.99 17.40 -2.30
N TRP A 47 -8.82 16.27 -1.63
CA TRP A 47 -9.83 15.57 -0.84
C TRP A 47 -9.51 15.70 0.63
N ARG A 48 -9.90 16.83 1.20
CA ARG A 48 -9.54 17.20 2.56
C ARG A 48 -10.26 16.30 3.56
N PRO A 49 -9.54 15.58 4.44
CA PRO A 49 -10.16 14.75 5.47
C PRO A 49 -11.02 15.59 6.40
N LEU A 50 -12.21 15.08 6.75
CA LEU A 50 -13.01 15.67 7.82
C LEU A 50 -12.37 15.33 9.17
N VAL A 51 -11.61 16.27 9.72
CA VAL A 51 -10.84 16.07 10.96
C VAL A 51 -11.71 16.17 12.21
N ALA A 52 -11.46 15.26 13.16
CA ALA A 52 -12.04 15.30 14.48
C ALA A 52 -11.03 15.85 15.50
N SER A 53 -11.45 16.72 16.40
CA SER A 53 -10.62 17.20 17.51
C SER A 53 -10.52 16.20 18.67
N ARG A 54 -11.48 15.26 18.77
CA ARG A 54 -11.59 14.28 19.85
C ARG A 54 -11.67 12.86 19.30
N SER A 55 -11.51 11.85 20.16
CA SER A 55 -11.69 10.42 19.83
C SER A 55 -13.15 10.04 19.60
N SER A 56 -14.07 10.83 20.15
CA SER A 56 -15.51 10.65 19.98
C SER A 56 -16.10 11.84 19.23
N VAL A 57 -17.16 11.56 18.48
CA VAL A 57 -17.87 12.55 17.68
C VAL A 57 -19.32 12.56 18.12
N ALA A 58 -19.82 13.74 18.50
CA ALA A 58 -21.23 13.90 18.79
C ALA A 58 -22.05 13.66 17.52
N ALA A 59 -23.12 12.88 17.65
CA ALA A 59 -24.05 12.58 16.57
C ALA A 59 -25.46 12.99 16.99
N LYS A 60 -26.25 13.47 16.03
CA LYS A 60 -27.66 13.83 16.23
C LYS A 60 -28.55 12.98 15.33
N ASN A 61 -29.79 12.75 15.78
CA ASN A 61 -30.85 12.13 14.99
C ASN A 61 -30.39 10.81 14.33
N ASP A 62 -30.67 10.63 13.05
CA ASP A 62 -30.34 9.47 12.21
C ASP A 62 -28.84 9.14 12.12
N LEU A 63 -27.95 9.98 12.67
CA LEU A 63 -26.50 9.76 12.70
C LEU A 63 -26.02 9.09 14.00
N ARG A 64 -26.87 8.97 15.03
CA ARG A 64 -26.52 8.36 16.32
C ARG A 64 -26.01 6.93 16.11
N GLY A 65 -24.89 6.60 16.76
CA GLY A 65 -24.24 5.28 16.66
C GLY A 65 -23.58 4.99 15.31
N ARG A 66 -23.57 5.93 14.36
CA ARG A 66 -23.03 5.72 13.00
C ARG A 66 -21.75 6.49 12.73
N LEU A 67 -21.36 7.42 13.61
CA LEU A 67 -20.12 8.17 13.50
C LEU A 67 -19.05 7.57 14.40
N SER A 68 -17.82 7.51 13.89
CA SER A 68 -16.64 7.06 14.64
C SER A 68 -15.41 7.85 14.18
N VAL A 69 -14.27 7.63 14.82
CA VAL A 69 -13.01 8.29 14.47
C VAL A 69 -11.94 7.24 14.21
N ILE A 70 -11.16 7.43 13.15
CA ILE A 70 -9.94 6.66 12.88
C ILE A 70 -8.72 7.54 13.05
N ARG A 71 -7.58 6.93 13.40
CA ARG A 71 -6.27 7.59 13.33
C ARG A 71 -5.67 7.32 11.95
N ARG A 72 -5.33 8.39 11.24
CA ARG A 72 -4.67 8.33 9.93
C ARG A 72 -3.17 8.11 10.10
N SER A 73 -2.50 7.71 9.03
CA SER A 73 -1.04 7.56 9.00
C SER A 73 -0.29 8.88 9.21
N ASP A 74 -0.91 10.01 8.84
CA ASP A 74 -0.41 11.37 9.08
C ASP A 74 -0.61 11.85 10.55
N GLY A 75 -1.04 10.97 11.45
CA GLY A 75 -1.28 11.27 12.87
C GLY A 75 -2.61 11.96 13.15
N ARG A 76 -3.31 12.49 12.14
CA ARG A 76 -4.59 13.19 12.31
C ARG A 76 -5.72 12.21 12.60
N ARG A 77 -6.75 12.71 13.25
CA ARG A 77 -7.99 11.98 13.52
C ARG A 77 -9.04 12.33 12.48
N GLN A 78 -9.64 11.34 11.85
CA GLN A 78 -10.65 11.55 10.80
C GLN A 78 -11.99 10.94 11.19
N VAL A 79 -13.06 11.69 10.94
CA VAL A 79 -14.43 11.23 11.13
C VAL A 79 -14.77 10.18 10.07
N THR A 80 -15.45 9.13 10.51
CA THR A 80 -16.01 8.10 9.64
C THR A 80 -17.52 8.02 9.81
N TYR A 81 -18.24 7.68 8.74
CA TYR A 81 -19.66 7.32 8.78
C TYR A 81 -19.82 5.85 8.39
N ARG A 82 -20.35 5.03 9.30
CA ARG A 82 -20.51 3.59 9.14
C ARG A 82 -19.23 2.90 8.61
N GLY A 83 -18.07 3.35 9.10
CA GLY A 83 -16.76 2.80 8.73
C GLY A 83 -16.13 3.38 7.44
N TRP A 84 -16.79 4.33 6.76
CA TRP A 84 -16.23 5.07 5.63
C TRP A 84 -15.54 6.36 6.09
N PRO A 85 -14.26 6.59 5.78
CA PRO A 85 -13.62 7.89 6.00
C PRO A 85 -14.32 8.99 5.19
N LEU A 86 -14.56 10.13 5.84
CA LEU A 86 -15.28 11.26 5.23
C LEU A 86 -14.32 12.36 4.80
N TYR A 87 -14.60 12.94 3.63
CA TYR A 87 -13.81 14.01 3.03
C TYR A 87 -14.70 15.15 2.54
N THR A 88 -14.12 16.34 2.44
CA THR A 88 -14.66 17.47 1.67
C THR A 88 -13.82 17.66 0.42
N PHE A 89 -14.45 18.07 -0.68
CA PHE A 89 -13.76 18.36 -1.92
C PHE A 89 -13.40 19.85 -2.01
N ILE A 90 -12.16 20.17 -2.43
CA ILE A 90 -11.72 21.57 -2.54
C ILE A 90 -12.44 22.37 -3.63
N GLY A 91 -12.98 21.71 -4.66
CA GLY A 91 -13.72 22.36 -5.73
C GLY A 91 -15.16 22.73 -5.37
N ASP A 92 -15.69 22.24 -4.24
CA ASP A 92 -17.00 22.65 -3.74
C ASP A 92 -16.87 24.03 -3.09
N ARG A 93 -17.65 25.02 -3.57
CA ARG A 93 -17.53 26.42 -3.14
C ARG A 93 -18.68 26.87 -2.24
N LYS A 94 -19.84 26.24 -2.36
CA LYS A 94 -21.06 26.57 -1.62
C LYS A 94 -21.60 25.33 -0.89
N PRO A 95 -22.36 25.54 0.20
CA PRO A 95 -23.03 24.44 0.89
C PRO A 95 -23.92 23.62 -0.06
N GLY A 96 -23.73 22.31 -0.06
CA GLY A 96 -24.47 21.38 -0.93
C GLY A 96 -23.93 21.24 -2.36
N ASP A 97 -22.88 21.98 -2.75
CA ASP A 97 -22.15 21.69 -3.99
C ASP A 97 -21.65 20.25 -3.97
N ALA A 98 -21.69 19.59 -5.11
CA ALA A 98 -21.37 18.17 -5.23
C ALA A 98 -20.46 17.88 -6.44
N PHE A 99 -19.53 18.81 -6.75
CA PHE A 99 -18.70 18.76 -7.97
C PHE A 99 -17.66 17.65 -7.95
N GLY A 100 -17.32 17.13 -6.76
CA GLY A 100 -16.41 16.01 -6.61
C GLY A 100 -17.03 14.65 -6.98
N ARG A 101 -18.36 14.58 -7.14
CA ARG A 101 -19.05 13.31 -7.34
C ARG A 101 -18.64 12.67 -8.66
N GLY A 102 -18.18 11.42 -8.62
CA GLY A 102 -17.82 10.63 -9.79
C GLY A 102 -16.41 10.87 -10.31
N ILE A 103 -15.61 11.74 -9.68
CA ILE A 103 -14.19 11.90 -10.05
C ILE A 103 -13.50 10.53 -10.00
N LEU A 104 -12.85 10.17 -11.11
CA LEU A 104 -12.19 8.88 -11.34
C LEU A 104 -13.08 7.64 -11.14
N GLY A 105 -14.41 7.80 -11.07
CA GLY A 105 -15.33 6.71 -10.72
C GLY A 105 -15.13 6.16 -9.29
N GLN A 106 -14.44 6.90 -8.43
CA GLN A 106 -14.03 6.43 -7.10
C GLN A 106 -14.55 7.31 -5.95
N TRP A 107 -14.96 8.54 -6.24
CA TRP A 107 -15.43 9.50 -5.24
C TRP A 107 -16.95 9.64 -5.29
N PHE A 108 -17.60 9.40 -4.16
CA PHE A 108 -19.06 9.35 -4.09
C PHE A 108 -19.57 10.20 -2.93
N VAL A 109 -20.72 10.84 -3.12
CA VAL A 109 -21.38 11.60 -2.06
C VAL A 109 -21.86 10.64 -0.99
N ALA A 110 -21.53 10.92 0.26
CA ALA A 110 -22.03 10.17 1.39
C ALA A 110 -23.49 10.54 1.66
N THR A 111 -24.36 9.54 1.75
CA THR A 111 -25.79 9.70 2.04
C THR A 111 -26.14 8.99 3.35
N PRO A 112 -27.29 9.31 3.98
CA PRO A 112 -27.75 8.58 5.17
C PRO A 112 -27.99 7.08 4.94
N SER A 113 -28.21 6.67 3.68
CA SER A 113 -28.40 5.29 3.28
C SER A 113 -27.08 4.56 2.97
N LEU A 114 -25.92 5.23 3.05
CA LEU A 114 -24.62 4.61 2.77
C LEU A 114 -24.47 3.32 3.58
N ALA A 115 -24.27 2.20 2.87
CA ALA A 115 -24.12 0.90 3.49
C ALA A 115 -22.88 0.90 4.40
N ALA A 116 -22.98 0.20 5.53
CA ALA A 116 -21.82 0.10 6.41
C ALA A 116 -20.68 -0.62 5.70
N ARG A 117 -19.46 -0.14 5.92
CA ARG A 117 -18.26 -0.85 5.53
C ARG A 117 -18.09 -2.03 6.49
N THR A 118 -18.83 -3.11 6.22
CA THR A 118 -18.64 -4.37 6.91
C THR A 118 -17.20 -4.79 6.70
N ARG A 119 -16.64 -5.50 7.69
CA ARG A 119 -15.51 -6.35 7.33
C ARG A 119 -16.08 -7.24 6.22
N HIS A 120 -15.50 -7.21 5.03
CA HIS A 120 -15.31 -8.51 4.43
C HIS A 120 -14.48 -9.23 5.50
N THR A 121 -15.15 -10.03 6.33
CA THR A 121 -14.54 -11.28 6.73
C THR A 121 -14.07 -11.81 5.38
N PRO A 122 -12.75 -11.99 5.15
CA PRO A 122 -12.41 -12.86 4.05
C PRO A 122 -13.30 -14.11 4.24
N PRO A 123 -13.90 -14.70 3.18
CA PRO A 123 -14.32 -16.09 3.32
C PRO A 123 -13.18 -16.78 4.04
N VAL A 124 -13.47 -17.45 5.17
CA VAL A 124 -12.48 -18.16 6.01
C VAL A 124 -11.36 -18.56 5.09
N ALA A 125 -10.19 -17.94 5.27
CA ALA A 125 -9.11 -18.07 4.30
C ALA A 125 -9.04 -19.56 3.95
N SER A 126 -9.40 -19.92 2.72
CA SER A 126 -9.01 -21.23 2.19
C SER A 126 -7.53 -21.32 2.56
N PRO A 127 -7.11 -22.35 3.31
CA PRO A 127 -5.75 -22.40 3.80
C PRO A 127 -4.88 -22.13 2.59
N LYS A 128 -4.09 -21.05 2.66
CA LYS A 128 -3.07 -20.77 1.65
C LYS A 128 -2.38 -22.12 1.44
N PRO A 129 -2.37 -22.70 0.23
CA PRO A 129 -1.58 -23.90 0.00
C PRO A 129 -0.21 -23.60 0.59
N ALA A 130 0.25 -24.48 1.49
CA ALA A 130 1.59 -24.37 2.02
C ALA A 130 2.52 -24.07 0.83
N PRO A 131 3.52 -23.19 0.98
CA PRO A 131 4.50 -23.04 -0.08
C PRO A 131 4.96 -24.45 -0.45
N ALA A 132 4.80 -24.82 -1.73
CA ALA A 132 5.39 -26.04 -2.24
C ALA A 132 6.85 -26.05 -1.75
N PRO A 133 7.37 -27.19 -1.25
CA PRO A 133 8.78 -27.25 -0.87
C PRO A 133 9.56 -26.67 -2.05
N THR A 134 10.32 -25.61 -1.78
CA THR A 134 11.24 -25.05 -2.75
C THR A 134 12.13 -26.21 -3.15
N ARG A 135 11.86 -26.83 -4.30
CA ARG A 135 12.78 -27.77 -4.90
C ARG A 135 14.05 -26.95 -5.07
N MET A 136 15.07 -27.28 -4.30
CA MET A 136 16.39 -26.70 -4.47
C MET A 136 16.69 -26.82 -5.97
N SER A 137 16.80 -25.68 -6.64
CA SER A 137 17.39 -25.65 -7.97
C SER A 137 18.73 -26.36 -7.82
N PRO A 138 19.06 -27.38 -8.63
CA PRO A 138 20.44 -27.80 -8.70
C PRO A 138 21.23 -26.55 -9.06
N THR A 139 22.09 -26.10 -8.16
CA THR A 139 23.12 -25.11 -8.46
C THR A 139 23.96 -25.76 -9.54
N TYR A 140 23.63 -25.49 -10.79
CA TYR A 140 24.55 -25.73 -11.87
C TYR A 140 25.74 -24.82 -11.61
N PRO A 141 26.97 -25.35 -11.46
CA PRO A 141 28.14 -24.50 -11.46
C PRO A 141 28.15 -23.69 -12.76
N PRO A 142 28.64 -22.45 -12.74
CA PRO A 142 28.82 -21.69 -13.97
C PRO A 142 29.70 -22.51 -14.93
N PRO A 143 29.44 -22.50 -16.26
CA PRO A 143 30.33 -23.14 -17.20
C PRO A 143 31.73 -22.56 -17.04
N ALA A 144 32.72 -23.43 -16.88
CA ALA A 144 34.12 -23.05 -16.80
C ALA A 144 34.50 -22.24 -18.05
N SER A 145 34.99 -21.02 -17.83
CA SER A 145 35.62 -20.22 -18.88
C SER A 145 36.78 -21.03 -19.46
N THR A 146 36.63 -21.45 -20.71
CA THR A 146 37.68 -22.17 -21.43
C THR A 146 38.83 -21.20 -21.72
N PRO A 147 40.07 -21.46 -21.25
CA PRO A 147 41.22 -20.66 -21.67
C PRO A 147 41.54 -20.90 -23.16
N PRO A 148 42.18 -19.94 -23.84
CA PRO A 148 42.59 -20.10 -25.24
C PRO A 148 43.62 -21.24 -25.40
N PRO A 149 43.68 -21.92 -26.56
CA PRO A 149 44.62 -23.01 -26.78
C PRO A 149 46.07 -22.50 -26.79
N VAL A 150 46.89 -23.06 -25.91
CA VAL A 150 48.35 -22.86 -25.90
C VAL A 150 48.95 -23.80 -26.95
N ASN A 151 49.58 -23.22 -27.97
CA ASN A 151 50.27 -23.95 -29.02
C ASN A 151 51.65 -24.41 -28.51
N CYS A 152 51.74 -25.65 -28.02
CA CYS A 152 53.01 -26.24 -27.59
C CYS A 152 53.70 -26.96 -28.76
N ILE A 153 54.78 -26.36 -29.24
CA ILE A 153 55.73 -26.96 -30.18
C ILE A 153 56.57 -28.00 -29.41
N PRO A 154 56.78 -29.24 -29.90
CA PRO A 154 57.68 -30.18 -29.26
C PRO A 154 59.14 -29.74 -29.46
N GLY A 155 59.76 -29.23 -28.40
CA GLY A 155 61.21 -29.03 -28.31
C GLY A 155 61.88 -30.32 -27.86
N ASN A 156 62.77 -30.83 -28.70
CA ASN A 156 63.58 -32.03 -28.47
C ASN A 156 64.44 -31.97 -27.20
N ASN A 157 64.60 -33.16 -26.61
CA ASN A 157 65.61 -33.53 -25.60
C ASN A 157 66.99 -32.93 -25.83
N GLY A 158 67.64 -32.52 -24.72
CA GLY A 158 69.09 -32.36 -24.67
C GLY A 158 69.58 -31.85 -23.31
N GLY A 159 70.21 -32.74 -22.53
CA GLY A 159 71.42 -32.38 -21.78
C GLY A 159 71.27 -32.04 -20.30
N ASP A 160 71.61 -33.04 -19.49
CA ASP A 160 72.29 -32.99 -18.21
C ASP A 160 73.38 -31.89 -18.05
N MET A 161 73.44 -31.27 -16.85
CA MET A 161 74.67 -31.08 -16.04
C MET A 161 74.40 -30.24 -14.75
N ASP A 162 74.51 -30.96 -13.63
CA ASP A 162 74.94 -30.64 -12.24
C ASP A 162 75.02 -29.21 -11.65
N GLY A 163 74.70 -29.11 -10.34
CA GLY A 163 75.20 -28.03 -9.47
C GLY A 163 74.30 -27.61 -8.29
N ASP A 164 74.23 -28.43 -7.24
CA ASP A 164 74.09 -28.06 -5.82
C ASP A 164 72.77 -27.50 -5.21
N ASN A 165 72.21 -28.35 -4.32
CA ASN A 165 71.98 -28.07 -2.89
C ASN A 165 70.70 -27.31 -2.42
N ASN A 166 69.62 -28.06 -2.17
CA ASN A 166 69.15 -28.37 -0.80
C ASN A 166 67.80 -29.12 -0.80
N SER A 167 67.84 -30.31 -0.19
CA SER A 167 66.85 -30.96 0.68
C SER A 167 65.34 -30.88 0.41
N GLU A 168 64.85 -32.07 0.05
CA GLU A 168 63.55 -32.71 0.34
C GLU A 168 62.32 -32.43 -0.55
N PRO A 169 61.50 -33.48 -0.77
CA PRO A 169 60.89 -33.75 -2.07
C PRO A 169 59.36 -33.77 -2.05
N SER A 170 58.82 -33.94 -3.25
CA SER A 170 57.51 -34.48 -3.58
C SER A 170 56.33 -33.53 -3.37
N ASP A 171 55.44 -33.32 -4.33
CA ASP A 171 55.28 -33.80 -5.70
C ASP A 171 54.17 -32.92 -6.29
N GLY A 172 54.15 -32.79 -7.61
CA GLY A 172 52.89 -32.55 -8.31
C GLY A 172 52.80 -31.21 -9.03
N ASP A 173 53.39 -31.22 -10.22
CA ASP A 173 52.89 -30.58 -11.44
C ASP A 173 51.43 -30.13 -11.38
N GLY A 174 51.21 -28.87 -11.77
CA GLY A 174 49.88 -28.34 -12.01
C GLY A 174 49.90 -26.94 -12.57
N CYS A 175 50.24 -26.84 -13.85
CA CYS A 175 50.00 -25.77 -14.83
C CYS A 175 49.37 -24.45 -14.34
N GLN A 176 50.09 -23.34 -14.59
CA GLN A 176 49.51 -22.01 -14.81
C GLN A 176 48.67 -21.97 -16.10
#